data_AF-A0A9D2BGZ4-F1
#
_entry.id   AF-A0A9D2BGZ4-F1
#
_cell.length_a   1.000
_cell.length_b   1.000
_cell.length_c   1.000
_cell.angle_alpha   90.00
_cell.angle_beta   90.00
_cell.angle_gamma   90.00
#
_symmetry.space_group_name_H-M   'P 1'
#
loop_
_entity.id
_entity.type
_entity.pdbx_description
1 polymer ?
#
loop_
_entity_poly.entity_id
_entity_poly.type
_entity_poly.pdbx_seq_one_letter_code
_entity_poly.pdbx_strand_id
1 'polypeptide(L)'
;MKKLFIIFALAAGLLSACSKTEPEKQISYDWPPPVEELSWGMSGEEAVEALGLTDDEITWEEAETGDPFGSGEKVKMRWFQMEEPMEFLEEEVSAAFYFNEKTGLDTISFEFADKSWRNIEVDVQKKLMENYESSWGTMLEELDGETLEMLKSYMVENGTPEDAAERMFSDEDLLHRPLASYELNMQEGSPAYGSLLFHGSQAAMMEHVF
;
A
#
# COMPACT_ATOMS: atom_id res chain seq x y z
N MET A 1 -54.71 -35.98 -12.93
CA MET A 1 -53.72 -34.96 -13.33
C MET A 1 -54.14 -33.58 -12.83
N LYS A 2 -53.78 -33.19 -11.59
CA LYS A 2 -54.00 -31.85 -11.00
C LYS A 2 -53.55 -31.81 -9.52
N LYS A 3 -52.42 -32.42 -9.16
CA LYS A 3 -51.87 -32.36 -7.79
C LYS A 3 -50.34 -32.34 -7.73
N LEU A 4 -49.68 -32.01 -8.85
CA LEU A 4 -48.21 -32.00 -8.96
C LEU A 4 -47.62 -30.61 -9.23
N PHE A 5 -48.42 -29.54 -9.11
CA PHE A 5 -48.00 -28.17 -9.44
C PHE A 5 -47.73 -27.28 -8.21
N ILE A 6 -48.00 -27.75 -6.99
CA ILE A 6 -47.91 -26.92 -5.78
C ILE A 6 -46.57 -27.06 -5.05
N ILE A 7 -45.81 -28.14 -5.29
CA ILE A 7 -44.52 -28.35 -4.62
C ILE A 7 -43.38 -27.59 -5.31
N PHE A 8 -43.47 -27.31 -6.62
CA PHE A 8 -42.44 -26.56 -7.33
C PHE A 8 -42.49 -25.05 -7.10
N ALA A 9 -43.61 -24.51 -6.61
CA ALA A 9 -43.75 -23.08 -6.32
C ALA A 9 -43.18 -22.69 -4.95
N LEU A 10 -42.97 -23.65 -4.03
CA LEU A 10 -42.37 -23.39 -2.72
C LEU A 10 -40.84 -23.46 -2.74
N ALA A 11 -40.24 -24.14 -3.73
CA ALA A 11 -38.80 -24.28 -3.88
C ALA A 11 -38.12 -23.07 -4.59
N ALA A 12 -38.91 -22.17 -5.19
CA ALA A 12 -38.40 -20.99 -5.90
C ALA A 12 -38.27 -19.73 -5.01
N GLY A 13 -38.66 -19.80 -3.73
CA GLY A 13 -38.67 -18.66 -2.80
C GLY A 13 -37.49 -18.59 -1.83
N LEU A 14 -36.51 -19.49 -1.91
CA LEU A 14 -35.39 -19.59 -0.95
C LEU A 14 -34.01 -19.27 -1.54
N LEU A 15 -33.92 -18.85 -2.80
CA LEU A 15 -32.66 -18.45 -3.45
C LEU A 15 -32.51 -16.93 -3.61
N SER A 16 -33.42 -16.13 -3.06
CA SER A 16 -33.35 -14.67 -3.04
C SER A 16 -32.91 -14.10 -1.69
N ALA A 17 -32.13 -14.87 -0.92
CA ALA A 17 -31.21 -14.28 0.04
C ALA A 17 -30.05 -13.68 -0.77
N CYS A 18 -30.31 -12.53 -1.41
CA CYS A 18 -29.25 -11.59 -1.71
C CYS A 18 -28.57 -11.30 -0.39
N SER A 19 -27.44 -11.96 -0.16
CA SER A 19 -26.35 -11.39 0.61
C SER A 19 -26.16 -9.99 0.06
N LYS A 20 -26.78 -9.00 0.70
CA LYS A 20 -26.22 -7.66 0.68
C LYS A 20 -24.93 -7.83 1.46
N THR A 21 -23.86 -8.15 0.73
CA THR A 21 -22.54 -7.73 1.14
C THR A 21 -22.73 -6.24 1.38
N GLU A 22 -22.64 -5.82 2.63
CA GLU A 22 -22.56 -4.39 2.92
C GLU A 22 -21.47 -3.84 1.99
N PRO A 23 -21.67 -2.67 1.35
CA PRO A 23 -20.56 -2.06 0.64
C PRO A 23 -19.44 -1.96 1.67
N GLU A 24 -18.32 -2.64 1.41
CA GLU A 24 -17.07 -2.43 2.14
C GLU A 24 -16.94 -0.91 2.32
N LYS A 25 -16.73 -0.49 3.56
CA LYS A 25 -16.66 0.93 3.91
C LYS A 25 -15.40 1.44 3.22
N GLN A 26 -15.55 1.86 1.96
CA GLN A 26 -14.44 2.29 1.13
C GLN A 26 -13.78 3.46 1.85
N ILE A 27 -12.51 3.28 2.15
CA ILE A 27 -11.78 4.21 2.98
C ILE A 27 -11.55 5.45 2.14
N SER A 28 -12.06 6.58 2.62
CA SER A 28 -11.83 7.88 1.97
C SER A 28 -10.53 8.45 2.49
N TYR A 29 -9.38 7.99 1.99
CA TYR A 29 -8.11 8.72 2.09
C TYR A 29 -7.45 8.82 0.72
N ASP A 30 -6.96 10.01 0.37
CA ASP A 30 -6.68 10.46 -1.01
C ASP A 30 -5.35 9.96 -1.61
N TRP A 31 -4.85 8.75 -1.32
CA TRP A 31 -3.40 8.47 -1.58
C TRP A 31 -3.09 7.07 -2.10
N PRO A 32 -3.44 6.78 -3.37
CA PRO A 32 -3.02 5.55 -4.03
C PRO A 32 -1.50 5.50 -4.24
N PRO A 33 -0.94 4.30 -4.50
CA PRO A 33 0.43 4.17 -4.99
C PRO A 33 0.68 4.98 -6.27
N PRO A 34 1.93 5.36 -6.58
CA PRO A 34 2.31 6.14 -7.77
C PRO A 34 2.18 5.39 -9.11
N VAL A 35 1.60 4.18 -9.12
CA VAL A 35 1.38 3.36 -10.32
C VAL A 35 -0.11 3.16 -10.45
N GLU A 36 -0.65 3.56 -11.60
CA GLU A 36 -2.07 3.36 -11.92
C GLU A 36 -2.44 1.88 -11.81
N GLU A 37 -3.68 1.59 -11.41
CA GLU A 37 -4.22 0.24 -11.16
C GLU A 37 -3.73 -0.48 -9.88
N LEU A 38 -2.73 0.04 -9.17
CA LEU A 38 -2.32 -0.51 -7.88
C LEU A 38 -3.06 0.15 -6.70
N SER A 39 -3.24 -0.61 -5.62
CA SER A 39 -3.69 -0.12 -4.32
C SER A 39 -2.70 -0.54 -3.24
N TRP A 40 -2.56 0.28 -2.20
CA TRP A 40 -1.83 -0.17 -1.01
C TRP A 40 -2.50 -1.42 -0.44
N GLY A 41 -1.71 -2.25 0.20
CA GLY A 41 -2.14 -3.47 0.86
C GLY A 41 -2.69 -4.60 -0.03
N MET A 42 -2.73 -4.42 -1.35
CA MET A 42 -3.03 -5.52 -2.27
C MET A 42 -1.96 -6.61 -2.19
N SER A 43 -2.35 -7.85 -2.49
CA SER A 43 -1.43 -8.98 -2.54
C SER A 43 -0.45 -8.87 -3.71
N GLY A 44 0.63 -9.65 -3.64
CA GLY A 44 1.58 -9.77 -4.74
C GLY A 44 0.90 -10.23 -6.02
N GLU A 45 0.07 -11.26 -5.92
CA GLU A 45 -0.65 -11.86 -7.06
C GLU A 45 -1.64 -10.87 -7.70
N GLU A 46 -2.38 -10.09 -6.91
CA GLU A 46 -3.25 -9.03 -7.43
C GLU A 46 -2.45 -7.93 -8.14
N ALA A 47 -1.29 -7.54 -7.61
CA ALA A 47 -0.45 -6.53 -8.25
C ALA A 47 0.12 -7.02 -9.58
N VAL A 48 0.52 -8.28 -9.67
CA VAL A 48 0.96 -8.91 -10.93
C VAL A 48 -0.14 -8.87 -11.98
N GLU A 49 -1.36 -9.26 -11.61
CA GLU A 49 -2.52 -9.20 -12.50
C GLU A 49 -2.85 -7.77 -12.93
N ALA A 50 -2.83 -6.81 -11.99
CA ALA A 50 -3.11 -5.39 -12.25
C ALA A 50 -2.09 -4.75 -13.21
N LEU A 51 -0.82 -5.16 -13.12
CA LEU A 51 0.25 -4.71 -14.02
C LEU A 51 0.21 -5.43 -15.38
N GLY A 52 -0.70 -6.38 -15.58
CA GLY A 52 -0.79 -7.17 -16.81
C GLY A 52 0.41 -8.09 -17.04
N LEU A 53 1.14 -8.42 -15.97
CA LEU A 53 2.30 -9.30 -16.00
C LEU A 53 1.86 -10.76 -15.78
N THR A 54 2.65 -11.70 -16.27
CA THR A 54 2.47 -13.12 -15.99
C THR A 54 3.51 -13.63 -14.99
N ASP A 55 3.20 -14.74 -14.31
CA ASP A 55 4.10 -15.34 -13.31
C ASP A 55 5.50 -15.70 -13.88
N ASP A 56 5.61 -15.96 -15.18
CA ASP A 56 6.88 -16.26 -15.85
C ASP A 56 7.71 -15.02 -16.22
N GLU A 57 7.11 -13.83 -16.17
CA GLU A 57 7.78 -12.53 -16.37
C GLU A 57 8.37 -11.99 -15.06
N ILE A 58 8.17 -12.70 -13.94
CA ILE A 58 8.50 -12.20 -12.60
C ILE A 58 9.45 -13.14 -11.88
N THR A 59 10.55 -12.58 -11.40
CA THR A 59 11.41 -13.23 -10.42
C THR A 59 11.14 -12.67 -9.03
N TRP A 60 10.52 -13.49 -8.19
CA TRP A 60 10.26 -13.15 -6.81
C TRP A 60 11.49 -13.34 -5.92
N GLU A 61 11.78 -12.33 -5.13
CA GLU A 61 12.77 -12.36 -4.06
C GLU A 61 12.07 -12.26 -2.70
N GLU A 62 12.66 -12.86 -1.68
CA GLU A 62 12.07 -12.95 -0.34
C GLU A 62 13.15 -12.83 0.74
N ALA A 63 12.82 -12.13 1.82
CA ALA A 63 13.64 -12.05 3.02
C ALA A 63 12.79 -11.88 4.27
N GLU A 64 13.27 -12.42 5.40
CA GLU A 64 12.74 -12.08 6.72
C GLU A 64 13.32 -10.73 7.16
N THR A 65 12.59 -9.67 6.80
CA THR A 65 12.99 -8.29 7.03
C THR A 65 11.75 -7.44 7.25
N GLY A 66 11.86 -6.52 8.21
CA GLY A 66 10.75 -5.68 8.64
C GLY A 66 10.13 -6.14 9.95
N ASP A 67 9.66 -5.17 10.71
CA ASP A 67 8.85 -5.32 11.92
C ASP A 67 7.81 -4.19 11.85
N PRO A 68 6.81 -4.30 10.95
CA PRO A 68 5.86 -3.23 10.68
C PRO A 68 5.03 -2.85 11.92
N PHE A 69 4.97 -3.74 12.91
CA PHE A 69 4.21 -3.57 14.15
C PHE A 69 5.09 -3.28 15.38
N GLY A 70 6.41 -3.19 15.24
CA GLY A 70 7.31 -2.95 16.36
C GLY A 70 7.25 -4.04 17.45
N SER A 71 6.84 -5.26 17.11
CA SER A 71 6.66 -6.39 18.03
C SER A 71 7.98 -7.07 18.39
N GLY A 72 9.04 -6.79 17.64
CA GLY A 72 10.32 -7.51 17.66
C GLY A 72 10.30 -8.80 16.83
N GLU A 73 9.16 -9.18 16.26
CA GLU A 73 9.04 -10.29 15.33
C GLU A 73 9.29 -9.81 13.90
N LYS A 74 10.19 -10.50 13.20
CA LYS A 74 10.43 -10.22 11.79
C LYS A 74 9.31 -10.83 10.97
N VAL A 75 8.81 -10.05 10.02
CA VAL A 75 7.86 -10.54 9.00
C VAL A 75 8.60 -10.86 7.72
N LYS A 76 8.00 -11.72 6.91
CA LYS A 76 8.47 -11.99 5.55
C LYS A 76 8.07 -10.84 4.64
N MET A 77 9.06 -10.30 3.94
CA MET A 77 8.87 -9.38 2.83
C MET A 77 9.21 -10.12 1.54
N ARG A 78 8.35 -9.94 0.54
CA ARG A 78 8.52 -10.49 -0.81
C ARG A 78 8.50 -9.33 -1.79
N TRP A 79 9.33 -9.37 -2.82
CA TRP A 79 9.36 -8.30 -3.84
C TRP A 79 9.70 -8.85 -5.21
N PHE A 80 9.42 -8.05 -6.23
CA PHE A 80 9.93 -8.25 -7.57
C PHE A 80 10.29 -6.91 -8.21
N GLN A 81 11.12 -6.99 -9.24
CA GLN A 81 11.50 -5.86 -10.08
C GLN A 81 10.94 -6.07 -11.49
N MET A 82 10.43 -5.01 -12.11
CA MET A 82 10.02 -5.06 -13.52
C MET A 82 11.23 -5.22 -14.43
N GLU A 83 11.13 -6.12 -15.39
CA GLU A 83 12.17 -6.28 -16.43
C GLU A 83 12.20 -5.08 -17.39
N GLU A 84 11.02 -4.62 -17.83
CA GLU A 84 10.89 -3.45 -18.68
C GLU A 84 10.83 -2.16 -17.85
N PRO A 85 11.54 -1.10 -18.25
CA PRO A 85 11.44 0.18 -17.59
C PRO A 85 10.07 0.81 -17.82
N MET A 86 9.63 1.63 -16.87
CA MET A 86 8.40 2.39 -16.96
C MET A 86 8.68 3.90 -17.00
N GLU A 87 7.70 4.68 -17.46
CA GLU A 87 7.77 6.14 -17.40
C GLU A 87 7.17 6.63 -16.08
N PHE A 88 7.91 7.48 -15.37
CA PHE A 88 7.44 8.17 -14.17
C PHE A 88 7.94 9.61 -14.19
N LEU A 89 7.04 10.59 -14.06
CA LEU A 89 7.36 12.01 -14.15
C LEU A 89 8.15 12.39 -15.42
N GLU A 90 7.79 11.80 -16.57
CA GLU A 90 8.50 11.97 -17.85
C GLU A 90 9.97 11.46 -17.83
N GLU A 91 10.33 10.63 -16.84
CA GLU A 91 11.63 9.97 -16.73
C GLU A 91 11.49 8.46 -16.89
N GLU A 92 12.52 7.82 -17.43
CA GLU A 92 12.60 6.35 -17.45
C GLU A 92 13.08 5.84 -16.09
N VAL A 93 12.33 4.92 -15.49
CA VAL A 93 12.63 4.30 -14.19
C VAL A 93 12.56 2.78 -14.26
N SER A 94 13.41 2.10 -13.50
CA SER A 94 13.17 0.71 -13.12
C SER A 94 12.35 0.67 -11.84
N ALA A 95 11.31 -0.17 -11.80
CA ALA A 95 10.40 -0.27 -10.67
C ALA A 95 10.54 -1.59 -9.92
N ALA A 96 10.51 -1.52 -8.60
CA ALA A 96 10.39 -2.68 -7.72
C ALA A 96 9.23 -2.50 -6.73
N PHE A 97 8.50 -3.58 -6.50
CA PHE A 97 7.30 -3.60 -5.66
C PHE A 97 7.52 -4.54 -4.48
N TYR A 98 7.28 -4.04 -3.27
CA TYR A 98 7.54 -4.77 -2.03
C TYR A 98 6.24 -5.04 -1.28
N PHE A 99 6.09 -6.29 -0.88
CA PHE A 99 4.90 -6.82 -0.25
C PHE A 99 5.27 -7.38 1.11
N ASN A 100 4.60 -6.87 2.13
CA ASN A 100 4.63 -7.41 3.47
C ASN A 100 3.64 -8.56 3.58
N GLU A 101 4.02 -9.69 4.18
CA GLU A 101 3.09 -10.82 4.33
C GLU A 101 1.84 -10.48 5.17
N LYS A 102 1.91 -9.46 6.02
CA LYS A 102 0.81 -9.05 6.91
C LYS A 102 -0.07 -7.98 6.30
N THR A 103 0.53 -7.03 5.58
CA THR A 103 -0.17 -5.84 5.12
C THR A 103 -0.31 -5.76 3.61
N GLY A 104 0.39 -6.56 2.81
CA GLY A 104 0.39 -6.49 1.34
C GLY A 104 1.38 -5.46 0.79
N LEU A 105 1.11 -4.90 -0.40
CA LEU A 105 1.93 -3.87 -1.04
C LEU A 105 2.09 -2.66 -0.10
N ASP A 106 3.31 -2.40 0.33
CA ASP A 106 3.59 -1.28 1.26
C ASP A 106 4.72 -0.36 0.81
N THR A 107 5.50 -0.76 -0.19
CA THR A 107 6.59 0.06 -0.73
C THR A 107 6.72 -0.13 -2.24
N ILE A 108 6.94 0.98 -2.95
CA ILE A 108 7.33 0.98 -4.36
C ILE A 108 8.65 1.73 -4.48
N SER A 109 9.63 1.16 -5.15
CA SER A 109 10.90 1.80 -5.44
C SER A 109 11.02 2.09 -6.93
N PHE A 110 11.40 3.33 -7.26
CA PHE A 110 11.85 3.70 -8.59
C PHE A 110 13.34 4.01 -8.58
N GLU A 111 14.05 3.47 -9.55
CA GLU A 111 15.44 3.82 -9.83
C GLU A 111 15.51 4.56 -11.17
N PHE A 112 15.86 5.84 -11.13
CA PHE A 112 15.96 6.66 -12.33
C PHE A 112 17.12 6.22 -13.22
N ALA A 113 16.87 6.13 -14.52
CA ALA A 113 17.90 5.81 -15.51
C ALA A 113 18.94 6.93 -15.64
N ASP A 114 18.51 8.21 -15.67
CA ASP A 114 19.41 9.37 -15.61
C ASP A 114 19.65 9.79 -14.16
N LYS A 115 20.80 9.35 -13.62
CA LYS A 115 21.31 9.70 -12.29
C LYS A 115 22.25 10.90 -12.30
N SER A 116 22.14 11.81 -13.26
CA SER A 116 22.93 13.05 -13.21
C SER A 116 22.47 13.96 -12.06
N TRP A 117 23.41 14.73 -11.49
CA TRP A 117 23.09 15.72 -10.45
C TRP A 117 21.96 16.65 -10.86
N ARG A 118 22.00 17.14 -12.10
CA ARG A 118 20.97 18.04 -12.63
C ARG A 118 19.60 17.37 -12.65
N ASN A 119 19.52 16.11 -13.11
CA ASN A 119 18.24 15.44 -13.16
C ASN A 119 17.67 15.23 -11.75
N ILE A 120 18.45 14.59 -10.86
CA ILE A 120 17.96 14.19 -9.53
C ILE A 120 17.70 15.40 -8.61
N GLU A 121 18.66 16.31 -8.47
CA GLU A 121 18.56 17.42 -7.49
C GLU A 121 17.79 18.65 -8.00
N VAL A 122 17.45 18.70 -9.29
CA VAL A 122 16.72 19.85 -9.85
C VAL A 122 15.43 19.41 -10.52
N ASP A 123 15.52 18.57 -11.54
CA ASP A 123 14.39 18.29 -12.41
C ASP A 123 13.39 17.33 -11.75
N VAL A 124 13.84 16.16 -11.26
CA VAL A 124 13.01 15.19 -10.52
C VAL A 124 12.47 15.79 -9.22
N GLN A 125 13.32 16.44 -8.42
CA GLN A 125 12.88 17.06 -7.16
C GLN A 125 11.76 18.09 -7.41
N LYS A 126 11.90 18.93 -8.44
CA LYS A 126 10.87 19.89 -8.81
C LYS A 126 9.58 19.20 -9.25
N LYS A 127 9.67 18.20 -10.13
CA LYS A 127 8.50 17.45 -10.61
C LYS A 127 7.78 16.74 -9.45
N LEU A 128 8.52 16.22 -8.47
CA LEU A 128 7.94 15.67 -7.23
C LEU A 128 7.16 16.74 -6.47
N MET A 129 7.75 17.91 -6.20
CA MET A 129 7.06 18.98 -5.48
C MET A 129 5.83 19.55 -6.22
N GLU A 130 5.80 19.44 -7.55
CA GLU A 130 4.67 19.89 -8.38
C GLU A 130 3.51 18.89 -8.41
N ASN A 131 3.80 17.58 -8.27
CA ASN A 131 2.80 16.51 -8.37
C ASN A 131 2.44 15.90 -7.00
N TYR A 132 3.31 16.04 -6.01
CA TYR A 132 3.21 15.47 -4.68
C TYR A 132 3.37 16.58 -3.64
N GLU A 133 2.51 16.62 -2.62
CA GLU A 133 2.69 17.55 -1.50
C GLU A 133 4.01 17.27 -0.76
N SER A 134 4.52 18.26 -0.01
CA SER A 134 5.81 18.16 0.71
C SER A 134 5.89 17.01 1.72
N SER A 135 4.73 16.45 2.06
CA SER A 135 4.51 15.26 2.88
C SER A 135 3.41 14.48 2.17
N TRP A 136 3.76 13.46 1.41
CA TRP A 136 2.77 12.78 0.57
C TRP A 136 1.78 11.98 1.40
N GLY A 137 0.54 12.43 1.56
CA GLY A 137 -0.50 11.68 2.25
C GLY A 137 -1.25 12.45 3.32
N THR A 138 -2.46 12.00 3.64
CA THR A 138 -3.26 12.45 4.79
C THR A 138 -2.46 12.18 6.06
N MET A 139 -2.37 13.18 6.92
CA MET A 139 -1.68 13.02 8.20
C MET A 139 -2.51 12.14 9.13
N LEU A 140 -1.87 11.33 9.98
CA LEU A 140 -2.58 10.54 10.99
C LEU A 140 -3.48 11.42 11.88
N GLU A 141 -3.06 12.65 12.20
CA GLU A 141 -3.87 13.61 12.97
C GLU A 141 -5.17 14.06 12.28
N GLU A 142 -5.24 13.94 10.95
CA GLU A 142 -6.40 14.35 10.15
C GLU A 142 -7.47 13.26 10.09
N LEU A 143 -7.14 12.03 10.50
CA LEU A 143 -8.10 10.93 10.59
C LEU A 143 -9.12 11.20 11.69
N ASP A 144 -10.37 10.81 11.46
CA ASP A 144 -11.38 10.86 12.50
C ASP A 144 -11.07 9.84 13.62
N GLY A 145 -11.60 10.10 14.82
CA GLY A 145 -11.30 9.29 16.00
C GLY A 145 -11.77 7.83 15.92
N GLU A 146 -12.76 7.49 15.10
CA GLU A 146 -13.17 6.10 14.88
C GLU A 146 -12.12 5.38 14.04
N THR A 147 -11.72 5.99 12.92
CA THR A 147 -10.70 5.48 12.00
C THR A 147 -9.35 5.31 12.70
N LEU A 148 -8.95 6.29 13.53
CA LEU A 148 -7.70 6.23 14.30
C LEU A 148 -7.69 5.06 15.30
N GLU A 149 -8.79 4.84 16.03
CA GLU A 149 -8.90 3.72 16.97
C GLU A 149 -8.98 2.36 16.27
N MET A 150 -9.55 2.29 15.07
CA MET A 150 -9.54 1.08 14.24
C MET A 150 -8.11 0.71 13.82
N LEU A 151 -7.33 1.68 13.31
CA LEU A 151 -5.93 1.48 12.97
C LEU A 151 -5.11 1.03 14.20
N LYS A 152 -5.29 1.71 15.34
CA LYS A 152 -4.66 1.33 16.61
C LYS A 152 -5.00 -0.10 17.01
N SER A 153 -6.27 -0.49 16.93
CA SER A 153 -6.73 -1.84 17.28
C SER A 153 -6.08 -2.88 16.39
N TYR A 154 -6.05 -2.64 15.08
CA TYR A 154 -5.39 -3.51 14.11
C TYR A 154 -3.89 -3.67 14.42
N MET A 155 -3.19 -2.58 14.75
CA MET A 155 -1.78 -2.64 15.14
C MET A 155 -1.55 -3.52 16.38
N VAL A 156 -2.39 -3.39 17.41
CA VAL A 156 -2.31 -4.19 18.64
C VAL A 156 -2.63 -5.66 18.36
N GLU A 157 -3.68 -5.95 17.59
CA GLU A 157 -4.06 -7.31 17.18
C GLU A 157 -2.94 -8.02 16.41
N ASN A 158 -2.14 -7.27 15.66
CA ASN A 158 -0.99 -7.76 14.90
C ASN A 158 0.34 -7.68 15.66
N GLY A 159 0.30 -7.47 16.98
CA GLY A 159 1.44 -7.65 17.87
C GLY A 159 2.15 -6.38 18.31
N THR A 160 1.66 -5.20 17.94
CA THR A 160 2.18 -3.94 18.50
C THR A 160 1.89 -3.90 20.00
N PRO A 161 2.89 -3.64 20.86
CA PRO A 161 2.65 -3.44 22.29
C PRO A 161 1.62 -2.32 22.53
N GLU A 162 0.63 -2.55 23.40
CA GLU A 162 -0.47 -1.59 23.65
C GLU A 162 0.06 -0.19 24.03
N ASP A 163 1.10 -0.11 24.86
CA ASP A 163 1.74 1.15 25.27
C ASP A 163 2.45 1.86 24.10
N ALA A 164 3.05 1.09 23.19
CA ALA A 164 3.66 1.62 21.97
C ALA A 164 2.59 2.16 21.00
N ALA A 165 1.49 1.43 20.82
CA ALA A 165 0.35 1.88 20.02
C ALA A 165 -0.28 3.13 20.62
N GLU A 166 -0.57 3.15 21.93
CA GLU A 166 -1.10 4.33 22.62
C GLU A 166 -0.21 5.57 22.44
N ARG A 167 1.11 5.42 22.59
CA ARG A 167 2.05 6.53 22.36
C ARG A 167 2.00 7.05 20.93
N MET A 168 1.94 6.15 19.94
CA MET A 168 1.89 6.55 18.52
C MET A 168 0.66 7.42 18.20
N PHE A 169 -0.46 7.17 18.88
CA PHE A 169 -1.72 7.90 18.67
C PHE A 169 -1.99 9.00 19.71
N SER A 170 -1.04 9.31 20.59
CA SER A 170 -1.17 10.38 21.60
C SER A 170 -0.04 11.40 21.59
N ASP A 171 1.07 11.11 20.91
CA ASP A 171 2.20 12.02 20.71
C ASP A 171 2.00 12.83 19.43
N GLU A 172 1.91 14.17 19.55
CA GLU A 172 1.72 15.09 18.43
C GLU A 172 2.79 14.88 17.34
N ASP A 173 4.05 14.64 17.72
CA ASP A 173 5.14 14.45 16.76
C ASP A 173 4.98 13.16 15.94
N LEU A 174 4.29 12.15 16.48
CA LEU A 174 4.03 10.88 15.79
C LEU A 174 2.76 10.92 14.94
N LEU A 175 1.82 11.80 15.29
CA LEU A 175 0.60 12.05 14.52
C LEU A 175 0.83 12.93 13.28
N HIS A 176 1.89 13.73 13.25
CA HIS A 176 2.34 14.48 12.06
C HIS A 176 3.01 13.60 10.99
N ARG A 177 2.73 12.29 10.99
CA ARG A 177 3.20 11.36 9.95
C ARG A 177 2.10 11.16 8.92
N PRO A 178 2.41 11.27 7.63
CA PRO A 178 1.46 10.97 6.57
C PRO A 178 1.27 9.45 6.41
N LEU A 179 0.06 9.04 5.99
CA LEU A 179 -0.31 7.63 5.74
C LEU A 179 0.49 6.97 4.62
N ALA A 180 0.84 7.77 3.61
CA ALA A 180 1.84 7.43 2.62
C ALA A 180 3.03 8.38 2.81
N SER A 181 4.12 8.23 2.08
CA SER A 181 5.18 9.23 1.95
C SER A 181 6.07 8.87 0.77
N TYR A 182 7.02 9.75 0.43
CA TYR A 182 8.11 9.38 -0.46
C TYR A 182 9.46 9.90 0.05
N GLU A 183 10.53 9.26 -0.37
CA GLU A 183 11.92 9.64 -0.10
C GLU A 183 12.75 9.56 -1.38
N LEU A 184 13.30 10.70 -1.81
CA LEU A 184 14.29 10.76 -2.89
C LEU A 184 15.71 10.73 -2.31
N ASN A 185 16.50 9.73 -2.68
CA ASN A 185 17.89 9.62 -2.23
C ASN A 185 18.82 10.49 -3.08
N MET A 186 19.22 11.62 -2.51
CA MET A 186 20.14 12.60 -3.11
C MET A 186 21.55 12.51 -2.51
N GLN A 187 21.88 11.46 -1.75
CA GLN A 187 23.20 11.34 -1.13
C GLN A 187 24.25 10.95 -2.17
N GLU A 188 25.04 11.92 -2.64
CA GLU A 188 26.12 11.69 -3.59
C GLU A 188 27.09 10.60 -3.09
N GLY A 189 27.37 9.61 -3.94
CA GLY A 189 28.21 8.45 -3.61
C GLY A 189 27.50 7.28 -2.92
N SER A 190 26.21 7.41 -2.59
CA SER A 190 25.36 6.29 -2.20
C SER A 190 25.09 5.38 -3.42
N PRO A 191 25.08 4.04 -3.28
CA PRO A 191 24.60 3.17 -4.34
C PRO A 191 23.12 3.40 -4.67
N ALA A 192 22.36 3.94 -3.72
CA ALA A 192 20.96 4.31 -3.88
C ALA A 192 20.77 5.73 -4.42
N TYR A 193 21.83 6.47 -4.78
CA TYR A 193 21.67 7.80 -5.37
C TYR A 193 20.76 7.73 -6.60
N GLY A 194 19.74 8.60 -6.63
CA GLY A 194 18.71 8.59 -7.68
C GLY A 194 17.69 7.46 -7.54
N SER A 195 17.50 6.89 -6.35
CA SER A 195 16.33 6.08 -6.02
C SER A 195 15.25 6.93 -5.36
N LEU A 196 13.99 6.68 -5.71
CA LEU A 196 12.81 7.24 -5.08
C LEU A 196 11.99 6.11 -4.48
N LEU A 197 11.76 6.18 -3.17
CA LEU A 197 10.91 5.22 -2.46
C LEU A 197 9.57 5.86 -2.16
N PHE A 198 8.49 5.15 -2.42
CA PHE A 198 7.16 5.47 -1.94
C PHE A 198 6.83 4.50 -0.82
N HIS A 199 6.50 5.03 0.36
CA HIS A 199 6.10 4.26 1.52
C HIS A 199 4.59 4.39 1.69
N GLY A 200 3.91 3.27 1.85
CA GLY A 200 2.47 3.20 2.05
C GLY A 200 2.11 2.20 3.13
N SER A 201 2.98 1.91 4.09
CA SER A 201 2.72 0.89 5.11
C SER A 201 1.51 1.20 5.98
N GLN A 202 1.31 2.48 6.35
CA GLN A 202 0.14 2.87 7.14
C GLN A 202 -1.13 2.83 6.28
N ALA A 203 -1.07 3.33 5.04
CA ALA A 203 -2.14 3.16 4.06
C ALA A 203 -2.50 1.67 3.85
N ALA A 204 -1.51 0.79 3.68
CA ALA A 204 -1.72 -0.64 3.55
C ALA A 204 -2.42 -1.22 4.77
N MET A 205 -2.06 -0.82 6.00
CA MET A 205 -2.77 -1.22 7.21
C MET A 205 -4.21 -0.72 7.21
N MET A 206 -4.46 0.51 6.74
CA MET A 206 -5.81 1.06 6.63
C MET A 206 -6.71 0.16 5.78
N GLU A 207 -6.23 -0.36 4.66
CA GLU A 207 -6.99 -1.29 3.80
C GLU A 207 -7.45 -2.57 4.52
N HIS A 208 -6.81 -2.96 5.61
CA HIS A 208 -7.20 -4.15 6.39
C HIS A 208 -8.15 -3.84 7.56
N VAL A 209 -8.41 -2.57 7.88
CA VAL A 209 -9.30 -2.23 9.00
C VAL A 209 -10.77 -2.02 8.59
N PHE A 210 -11.08 -2.04 7.30
CA PHE A 210 -12.42 -1.83 6.73
C PHE A 210 -12.93 -3.02 5.91
#